data_AF-A0A9W6NW31-F1
#
_entry.id   AF-A0A9W6NW31-F1
#
_cell.length_a   1.000
_cell.length_b   1.000
_cell.length_c   1.000
_cell.angle_alpha   90.00
_cell.angle_beta   90.00
_cell.angle_gamma   90.00
#
_symmetry.space_group_name_H-M   'P 1'
#
loop_
_entity.id
_entity.type
_entity.pdbx_description
1 polymer ?
#
loop_
_entity_poly.entity_id
_entity_poly.type
_entity_poly.pdbx_seq_one_letter_code
_entity_poly.pdbx_strand_id
1 'polypeptide(L)'
;MSRLFGFEGVGELLGLPFVQNAFLAAALLGLVAGALAPLVVARGMGFAVHGTAELAFTGGAAALLIGISVSVGAVVGAVVAGLVFGVLGLRQRERDSVIGVVLAFGLGLGVLLLALYEGRASNKFGLLTGSIVSVDSSNIAVLVSVTIVVLATLAVVYRPLLFASADPDVAVARGVPTRVLSPLFAVLVALTTALAVPIVGAILVLSVTIIPGAAAARVTSNPLTATVLAIGIAELSLLGGTLLSLAPGLPISGYVATIAFLAYLVCRLVGRVRGRLRAA
;
A
#
# COMPACT_ATOMS: atom_id res chain seq x y z
N MET A 1 -24.58 19.51 -0.86
CA MET A 1 -24.64 18.09 -1.31
C MET A 1 -24.24 17.91 -2.77
N SER A 2 -24.62 18.82 -3.68
CA SER A 2 -24.23 18.76 -5.12
C SER A 2 -22.72 18.76 -5.39
N ARG A 3 -21.88 19.33 -4.50
CA ARG A 3 -20.41 19.27 -4.59
C ARG A 3 -19.78 17.93 -4.19
N LEU A 4 -20.54 16.97 -3.66
CA LEU A 4 -20.00 15.66 -3.24
C LEU A 4 -20.17 14.58 -4.32
N PHE A 5 -21.19 14.71 -5.18
CA PHE A 5 -21.53 13.73 -6.21
C PHE A 5 -21.96 14.46 -7.49
N GLY A 6 -21.04 15.20 -8.10
CA GLY A 6 -21.21 15.68 -9.47
C GLY A 6 -20.76 14.59 -10.45
N PHE A 7 -21.43 14.45 -11.60
CA PHE A 7 -20.98 13.58 -12.70
C PHE A 7 -20.89 14.34 -14.03
N GLU A 8 -21.07 15.66 -13.99
CA GLU A 8 -20.95 16.53 -15.16
C GLU A 8 -19.49 16.52 -15.67
N GLY A 9 -19.30 16.36 -16.99
CA GLY A 9 -17.99 16.42 -17.64
C GLY A 9 -17.07 15.20 -17.44
N VAL A 10 -17.49 14.15 -16.71
CA VAL A 10 -16.65 12.95 -16.47
C VAL A 10 -16.25 12.27 -17.79
N GLY A 11 -17.15 12.24 -18.79
CA GLY A 11 -16.87 11.67 -20.11
C GLY A 11 -15.74 12.38 -20.86
N GLU A 12 -15.66 13.71 -20.79
CA GLU A 12 -14.57 14.49 -21.40
C GLU A 12 -13.27 14.34 -20.62
N LEU A 13 -13.34 14.30 -19.28
CA LEU A 13 -12.17 14.09 -18.43
C LEU A 13 -11.53 12.70 -18.65
N LEU A 14 -12.34 11.66 -18.87
CA LEU A 14 -11.84 10.30 -19.17
C LEU A 14 -11.06 10.21 -20.49
N GLY A 15 -11.32 11.13 -21.43
CA GLY A 15 -10.57 11.24 -22.68
C GLY A 15 -9.15 11.79 -22.50
N LEU A 16 -8.83 12.37 -21.34
CA LEU A 16 -7.54 12.99 -21.09
C LEU A 16 -6.47 11.94 -20.73
N PRO A 17 -5.27 12.00 -21.34
CA PRO A 17 -4.23 10.98 -21.16
C PRO A 17 -3.76 10.87 -19.70
N PHE A 18 -3.76 11.97 -18.94
CA PHE A 18 -3.38 11.92 -17.51
C PHE A 18 -4.41 11.15 -16.66
N VAL A 19 -5.69 11.19 -17.02
CA VAL A 19 -6.74 10.44 -16.31
C VAL A 19 -6.60 8.95 -16.60
N GLN A 20 -6.36 8.57 -17.85
CA GLN A 20 -6.11 7.18 -18.22
C GLN A 20 -4.89 6.61 -17.51
N ASN A 21 -3.81 7.40 -17.44
CA ASN A 21 -2.61 7.09 -16.69
C ASN A 21 -2.88 6.89 -15.19
N ALA A 22 -3.73 7.74 -14.59
CA ALA A 22 -4.15 7.61 -13.20
C ALA A 22 -4.94 6.32 -12.94
N PHE A 23 -5.90 5.98 -13.81
CA PHE A 23 -6.66 4.72 -13.70
C PHE A 23 -5.76 3.49 -13.87
N LEU A 24 -4.81 3.53 -14.81
CA LEU A 24 -3.86 2.44 -15.01
C LEU A 24 -2.95 2.28 -13.79
N ALA A 25 -2.42 3.37 -13.23
CA ALA A 25 -1.62 3.34 -12.01
C ALA A 25 -2.44 2.82 -10.80
N ALA A 26 -3.70 3.27 -10.66
CA ALA A 26 -4.61 2.79 -9.64
C ALA A 26 -4.91 1.30 -9.77
N ALA A 27 -5.12 0.79 -11.00
CA ALA A 27 -5.33 -0.63 -11.25
C ALA A 27 -4.09 -1.47 -10.89
N LEU A 28 -2.90 -1.07 -11.37
CA LEU A 28 -1.66 -1.76 -11.01
C LEU A 28 -1.44 -1.80 -9.50
N LEU A 29 -1.69 -0.68 -8.82
CA LEU A 29 -1.57 -0.61 -7.38
C LEU A 29 -2.61 -1.49 -6.68
N GLY A 30 -3.87 -1.48 -7.13
CA GLY A 30 -4.95 -2.30 -6.58
C GLY A 30 -4.64 -3.79 -6.67
N LEU A 31 -4.11 -4.21 -7.82
CA LEU A 31 -3.65 -5.57 -8.05
C LEU A 31 -2.54 -5.99 -7.07
N VAL A 32 -1.47 -5.20 -6.97
CA VAL A 32 -0.31 -5.54 -6.12
C VAL A 32 -0.67 -5.45 -4.63
N ALA A 33 -1.29 -4.34 -4.20
CA ALA A 33 -1.68 -4.13 -2.82
C ALA A 33 -2.70 -5.19 -2.37
N GLY A 34 -3.71 -5.48 -3.20
CA GLY A 34 -4.70 -6.51 -2.93
C GLY A 34 -4.10 -7.92 -2.89
N ALA A 35 -3.12 -8.22 -3.74
CA ALA A 35 -2.45 -9.52 -3.73
C ALA A 35 -1.66 -9.77 -2.45
N LEU A 36 -0.98 -8.75 -1.93
CA LEU A 36 -0.20 -8.81 -0.69
C LEU A 36 -1.08 -8.69 0.56
N ALA A 37 -2.24 -8.02 0.47
CA ALA A 37 -3.07 -7.66 1.60
C ALA A 37 -3.41 -8.83 2.56
N PRO A 38 -3.87 -10.01 2.10
CA PRO A 38 -4.12 -11.13 3.01
C PRO A 38 -2.87 -11.63 3.74
N LEU A 39 -1.71 -11.61 3.09
CA LEU A 39 -0.44 -12.03 3.68
C LEU A 39 0.07 -11.00 4.70
N VAL A 40 -0.10 -9.70 4.41
CA VAL A 40 0.22 -8.62 5.35
C VAL A 40 -0.59 -8.79 6.64
N VAL A 41 -1.88 -9.07 6.51
CA VAL A 41 -2.78 -9.29 7.65
C VAL A 41 -2.42 -10.59 8.38
N ALA A 42 -2.23 -11.70 7.67
CA ALA A 42 -1.88 -12.99 8.27
C ALA A 42 -0.57 -12.94 9.06
N ARG A 43 0.40 -12.14 8.61
CA ARG A 43 1.72 -11.99 9.27
C ARG A 43 1.77 -10.90 10.33
N GLY A 44 0.68 -10.13 10.52
CA GLY A 44 0.64 -9.00 11.45
C GLY A 44 1.57 -7.85 11.04
N MET A 45 1.79 -7.64 9.74
CA MET A 45 2.78 -6.67 9.23
C MET A 45 2.18 -5.27 8.95
N GLY A 46 0.99 -4.97 9.46
CA GLY A 46 0.34 -3.67 9.23
C GLY A 46 1.20 -2.49 9.69
N PHE A 47 1.91 -2.63 10.81
CA PHE A 47 2.81 -1.58 11.30
C PHE A 47 4.06 -1.41 10.42
N ALA A 48 4.55 -2.49 9.81
CA ALA A 48 5.64 -2.41 8.84
C ALA A 48 5.21 -1.64 7.58
N VAL A 49 3.98 -1.87 7.10
CA VAL A 49 3.42 -1.09 5.99
C VAL A 49 3.41 0.40 6.34
N HIS A 50 2.88 0.75 7.53
CA HIS A 50 2.87 2.14 8.00
C HIS A 50 4.29 2.72 8.03
N GLY A 51 5.23 2.02 8.66
CA GLY A 51 6.61 2.45 8.77
C GLY A 51 7.27 2.68 7.41
N THR A 52 7.02 1.79 6.43
CA THR A 52 7.59 1.96 5.08
C THR A 52 7.02 3.18 4.36
N ALA A 53 5.76 3.55 4.60
CA ALA A 53 5.13 4.70 3.95
C ALA A 53 5.70 6.02 4.46
N GLU A 54 5.87 6.13 5.78
CA GLU A 54 6.46 7.32 6.40
C GLU A 54 7.95 7.45 6.10
N LEU A 55 8.69 6.33 6.02
CA LEU A 55 10.10 6.35 5.64
C LEU A 55 10.31 6.62 4.14
N ALA A 56 9.33 6.30 3.29
CA ALA A 56 9.29 6.81 1.92
C ALA A 56 9.17 8.33 1.91
N PHE A 57 8.33 8.91 2.77
CA PHE A 57 8.27 10.36 2.93
C PHE A 57 9.62 10.95 3.38
N THR A 58 10.29 10.35 4.36
CA THR A 58 11.65 10.74 4.77
C THR A 58 12.66 10.68 3.63
N GLY A 59 12.64 9.61 2.82
CA GLY A 59 13.50 9.48 1.64
C GLY A 59 13.20 10.53 0.57
N GLY A 60 11.92 10.85 0.36
CA GLY A 60 11.49 11.93 -0.53
C GLY A 60 11.96 13.31 -0.05
N ALA A 61 11.88 13.58 1.25
CA ALA A 61 12.42 14.79 1.86
C ALA A 61 13.94 14.90 1.70
N ALA A 62 14.67 13.79 1.87
CA ALA A 62 16.12 13.74 1.63
C ALA A 62 16.47 14.05 0.17
N ALA A 63 15.76 13.42 -0.79
CA ALA A 63 15.97 13.67 -2.22
C ALA A 63 15.67 15.12 -2.60
N LEU A 64 14.62 15.71 -2.02
CA LEU A 64 14.27 17.11 -2.25
C LEU A 64 15.40 18.06 -1.81
N LEU A 65 16.03 17.78 -0.66
CA LEU A 65 17.12 18.59 -0.13
C LEU A 65 18.37 18.58 -1.04
N ILE A 66 18.70 17.41 -1.61
CA ILE A 66 19.86 17.23 -2.52
C ILE A 66 19.55 17.56 -3.99
N GLY A 67 18.33 17.98 -4.32
CA GLY A 67 17.92 18.36 -5.67
C GLY A 67 17.64 17.19 -6.62
N ILE A 68 17.42 15.98 -6.09
CA ILE A 68 17.01 14.79 -6.88
C ILE A 68 15.48 14.71 -6.92
N SER A 69 14.92 13.97 -7.89
CA SER A 69 13.49 13.70 -7.97
C SER A 69 12.97 13.04 -6.68
N VAL A 70 11.92 13.65 -6.12
CA VAL A 70 11.23 13.20 -4.90
C VAL A 70 10.78 11.74 -4.99
N SER A 71 10.26 11.32 -6.15
CA SER A 71 9.79 9.95 -6.38
C SER A 71 10.89 8.91 -6.19
N VAL A 72 12.10 9.18 -6.69
CA VAL A 72 13.26 8.30 -6.51
C VAL A 72 13.66 8.25 -5.04
N GLY A 73 13.70 9.39 -4.36
CA GLY A 73 13.96 9.45 -2.91
C GLY A 73 12.97 8.61 -2.11
N ALA A 74 11.68 8.69 -2.46
CA ALA A 74 10.64 7.94 -1.79
C ALA A 74 10.78 6.43 -1.99
N VAL A 75 11.10 5.99 -3.21
CA VAL A 75 11.38 4.58 -3.50
C VAL A 75 12.59 4.09 -2.70
N VAL A 76 13.69 4.85 -2.70
CA VAL A 76 14.90 4.49 -1.95
C VAL A 76 14.61 4.43 -0.46
N GLY A 77 13.91 5.42 0.10
CA GLY A 77 13.52 5.45 1.51
C GLY A 77 12.66 4.25 1.92
N ALA A 78 11.67 3.91 1.10
CA ALA A 78 10.82 2.74 1.31
C ALA A 78 11.62 1.43 1.27
N VAL A 79 12.50 1.25 0.28
CA VAL A 79 13.34 0.04 0.15
C VAL A 79 14.31 -0.09 1.31
N VAL A 80 14.96 0.99 1.72
CA VAL A 80 15.84 1.01 2.90
C VAL A 80 15.04 0.63 4.15
N ALA A 81 13.84 1.18 4.33
CA ALA A 81 12.95 0.80 5.42
C ALA A 81 12.59 -0.70 5.39
N GLY A 82 12.21 -1.22 4.22
CA GLY A 82 11.89 -2.65 4.04
C GLY A 82 13.06 -3.56 4.38
N LEU A 83 14.28 -3.18 3.99
CA LEU A 83 15.50 -3.91 4.34
C LEU A 83 15.79 -3.87 5.83
N VAL A 84 15.70 -2.69 6.45
CA VAL A 84 15.88 -2.51 7.90
C VAL A 84 14.86 -3.36 8.67
N PHE A 85 13.58 -3.32 8.30
CA PHE A 85 12.53 -4.13 8.92
C PHE A 85 12.71 -5.63 8.65
N GLY A 86 13.19 -6.00 7.47
CA GLY A 86 13.46 -7.39 7.12
C GLY A 86 14.61 -8.00 7.93
N VAL A 87 15.68 -7.23 8.15
CA VAL A 87 16.89 -7.67 8.85
C VAL A 87 16.72 -7.58 10.37
N LEU A 88 16.20 -6.45 10.87
CA LEU A 88 16.06 -6.22 12.31
C LEU A 88 14.74 -6.80 12.86
N GLY A 89 13.73 -7.02 12.03
CA GLY A 89 12.42 -7.54 12.42
C GLY A 89 12.26 -9.06 12.27
N LEU A 90 13.34 -9.83 12.30
CA LEU A 90 13.32 -11.29 12.13
C LEU A 90 12.49 -12.02 13.21
N ARG A 91 12.38 -11.45 14.41
CA ARG A 91 11.53 -11.96 15.49
C ARG A 91 10.23 -11.16 15.57
N GLN A 92 9.09 -11.86 15.46
CA GLN A 92 7.74 -11.30 15.58
C GLN A 92 7.57 -10.40 16.82
N ARG A 93 8.12 -10.79 17.98
CA ARG A 93 8.00 -10.01 19.24
C ARG A 93 8.79 -8.70 19.26
N GLU A 94 9.91 -8.61 18.56
CA GLU A 94 10.78 -7.42 18.55
C GLU A 94 10.45 -6.48 17.37
N ARG A 95 9.77 -7.01 16.34
CA ARG A 95 9.48 -6.32 15.10
C ARG A 95 8.74 -5.00 15.31
N ASP A 96 7.68 -4.99 16.12
CA ASP A 96 6.89 -3.77 16.33
C ASP A 96 7.69 -2.69 17.07
N SER A 97 8.53 -3.09 18.04
CA SER A 97 9.43 -2.16 18.73
C SER A 97 10.50 -1.59 17.79
N VAL A 98 11.12 -2.43 16.97
CA VAL A 98 12.12 -2.03 15.97
C VAL A 98 11.50 -1.05 14.96
N ILE A 99 10.34 -1.40 14.41
CA ILE A 99 9.63 -0.53 13.46
C ILE A 99 9.31 0.82 14.14
N GLY A 100 8.86 0.81 15.39
CA GLY A 100 8.51 2.02 16.13
C GLY A 100 9.71 2.95 16.34
N VAL A 101 10.87 2.39 16.70
CA VAL A 101 12.12 3.16 16.88
C VAL A 101 12.60 3.76 15.55
N VAL A 102 12.64 2.94 14.50
CA VAL A 102 13.08 3.39 13.17
C VAL A 102 12.12 4.43 12.60
N LEU A 103 10.81 4.25 12.81
CA LEU A 103 9.78 5.20 12.41
C LEU A 103 9.94 6.54 13.12
N ALA A 104 10.10 6.55 14.44
CA ALA A 104 10.30 7.76 15.23
C ALA A 104 11.56 8.52 14.77
N PHE A 105 12.66 7.79 14.57
CA PHE A 105 13.91 8.36 14.05
C PHE A 105 13.72 8.92 12.64
N GLY A 106 13.16 8.15 11.72
CA GLY A 106 13.01 8.53 10.33
C GLY A 106 12.06 9.70 10.12
N LEU A 107 10.95 9.76 10.86
CA LEU A 107 10.03 10.90 10.77
C LEU A 107 10.69 12.18 11.31
N GLY A 108 11.40 12.09 12.44
CA GLY A 108 12.19 13.21 12.97
C GLY A 108 13.26 13.70 11.97
N LEU A 109 13.96 12.76 11.34
CA LEU A 109 14.91 13.05 10.27
C LEU A 109 14.23 13.72 9.07
N GLY A 110 13.07 13.23 8.63
CA GLY A 110 12.32 13.78 7.50
C GLY A 110 11.89 15.22 7.73
N VAL A 111 11.40 15.53 8.94
CA VAL A 111 11.04 16.90 9.33
C VAL A 111 12.28 17.80 9.36
N LEU A 112 13.40 17.34 9.91
CA LEU A 112 14.67 18.09 9.91
C LEU A 112 15.14 18.40 8.48
N LEU A 113 15.12 17.41 7.58
CA LEU A 113 15.52 17.57 6.18
C LEU A 113 14.63 18.59 5.46
N LEU A 114 13.32 18.58 5.72
CA LEU A 114 12.40 19.59 5.19
C LEU A 114 12.61 20.99 5.80
N ALA A 115 13.01 21.07 7.07
CA ALA A 115 13.35 22.33 7.71
C ALA A 115 14.61 22.96 7.10
N LEU A 116 15.59 22.14 6.72
CA LEU A 116 16.82 22.55 6.05
C LEU A 116 16.60 22.93 4.56
N TYR A 117 15.48 22.53 3.96
CA TYR A 117 15.18 22.88 2.56
C TYR A 117 14.65 24.31 2.43
N GLU A 118 15.42 25.18 1.77
CA GLU A 118 15.09 26.60 1.54
C GLU A 118 14.24 26.84 0.26
N GLY A 119 13.90 25.78 -0.48
CA GLY A 119 13.10 25.90 -1.71
C GLY A 119 11.59 26.08 -1.48
N ARG A 120 10.81 26.01 -2.57
CA ARG A 120 9.38 26.35 -2.59
C ARG A 120 8.54 25.49 -1.63
N ALA A 121 7.63 26.12 -0.89
CA ALA A 121 6.70 25.46 0.02
C ALA A 121 5.77 24.44 -0.68
N SER A 122 5.43 24.64 -1.97
CA SER A 122 4.59 23.71 -2.74
C SER A 122 5.18 22.30 -2.82
N ASN A 123 6.51 22.19 -2.91
CA ASN A 123 7.20 20.90 -2.97
C ASN A 123 7.14 20.15 -1.63
N LYS A 124 7.09 20.88 -0.51
CA LYS A 124 6.92 20.32 0.84
C LYS A 124 5.50 19.77 1.05
N PHE A 125 4.48 20.48 0.56
CA PHE A 125 3.08 20.07 0.69
C PHE A 125 2.68 18.93 -0.27
N GLY A 126 3.23 18.91 -1.49
CA GLY A 126 2.97 17.83 -2.46
C GLY A 126 3.45 16.45 -1.97
N LEU A 127 4.52 16.42 -1.17
CA LEU A 127 5.02 15.23 -0.48
C LEU A 127 4.04 14.64 0.54
N LEU A 128 3.30 15.49 1.26
CA LEU A 128 2.40 15.07 2.34
C LEU A 128 1.01 14.67 1.82
N THR A 129 0.57 15.30 0.73
CA THR A 129 -0.81 15.17 0.24
C THR A 129 -0.94 14.17 -0.91
N GLY A 130 0.15 13.87 -1.63
CA GLY A 130 0.10 13.10 -2.87
C GLY A 130 -0.59 13.89 -3.98
N SER A 131 -0.14 13.73 -5.22
CA SER A 131 -0.79 14.39 -6.36
C SER A 131 -0.82 13.44 -7.54
N ILE A 132 -2.00 12.90 -7.84
CA ILE A 132 -2.26 12.07 -9.03
C ILE A 132 -1.95 12.82 -10.33
N VAL A 133 -1.98 14.15 -10.30
CA VAL A 133 -1.63 15.04 -11.43
C VAL A 133 -0.14 14.93 -11.82
N SER A 134 0.71 14.28 -11.02
CA SER A 134 2.15 14.12 -11.27
C SER A 134 2.58 12.78 -11.87
N VAL A 135 1.65 11.91 -12.28
CA VAL A 135 2.01 10.65 -12.96
C VAL A 135 2.29 10.93 -14.44
N ASP A 136 3.52 11.36 -14.72
CA ASP A 136 4.06 11.42 -16.09
C ASP A 136 4.10 10.01 -16.72
N SER A 137 3.99 9.95 -18.05
CA SER A 137 4.06 8.71 -18.82
C SER A 137 5.36 7.91 -18.60
N SER A 138 6.46 8.58 -18.22
CA SER A 138 7.71 7.92 -17.84
C SER A 138 7.62 7.14 -16.51
N ASN A 139 6.76 7.58 -15.58
CA ASN A 139 6.56 6.91 -14.29
C ASN A 139 5.74 5.62 -14.44
N ILE A 140 4.95 5.48 -15.52
CA ILE A 140 4.14 4.27 -15.76
C ILE A 140 5.02 3.05 -16.09
N ALA A 141 6.08 3.20 -16.89
CA ALA A 141 6.96 2.09 -17.21
C ALA A 141 7.63 1.52 -15.94
N VAL A 142 8.02 2.40 -15.01
CA VAL A 142 8.55 2.02 -13.70
C VAL A 142 7.47 1.32 -12.86
N LEU A 143 6.25 1.86 -12.81
CA LEU A 143 5.12 1.23 -12.11
C LEU A 143 4.83 -0.19 -12.64
N VAL A 144 4.75 -0.35 -13.96
CA VAL A 144 4.50 -1.65 -14.61
C VAL A 144 5.63 -2.63 -14.30
N SER A 145 6.89 -2.22 -14.45
CA SER A 145 8.03 -3.10 -14.20
C SER A 145 8.10 -3.56 -12.74
N VAL A 146 7.93 -2.66 -11.77
CA VAL A 146 7.92 -3.02 -10.35
C VAL A 146 6.70 -3.90 -10.03
N THR A 147 5.53 -3.63 -10.61
CA THR A 147 4.33 -4.48 -10.45
C THR A 147 4.60 -5.90 -10.93
N ILE A 148 5.20 -6.06 -12.12
CA ILE A 148 5.58 -7.38 -12.66
C ILE A 148 6.56 -8.08 -11.73
N VAL A 149 7.60 -7.39 -11.26
CA VAL A 149 8.61 -7.96 -10.35
C VAL A 149 7.97 -8.42 -9.04
N VAL A 150 7.11 -7.59 -8.44
CA VAL A 150 6.44 -7.93 -7.17
C VAL A 150 5.51 -9.12 -7.36
N LEU A 151 4.66 -9.12 -8.39
CA LEU A 151 3.72 -10.21 -8.64
C LEU A 151 4.42 -11.51 -9.05
N ALA A 152 5.46 -11.46 -9.87
CA ALA A 152 6.25 -12.63 -10.26
C ALA A 152 6.97 -13.22 -9.06
N THR A 153 7.63 -12.38 -8.25
CA THR A 153 8.28 -12.83 -7.01
C THR A 153 7.25 -13.43 -6.07
N LEU A 154 6.13 -12.74 -5.86
CA LEU A 154 5.04 -13.22 -5.02
C LEU A 154 4.53 -14.57 -5.51
N ALA A 155 4.29 -14.76 -6.81
CA ALA A 155 3.81 -16.03 -7.37
C ALA A 155 4.75 -17.20 -7.07
N VAL A 156 6.07 -16.98 -7.14
CA VAL A 156 7.09 -17.99 -6.82
C VAL A 156 7.09 -18.31 -5.32
N VAL A 157 7.03 -17.29 -4.46
CA VAL A 157 7.15 -17.48 -3.00
C VAL A 157 5.81 -17.60 -2.27
N TYR A 158 4.67 -17.57 -2.98
CA TYR A 158 3.33 -17.50 -2.38
C TYR A 158 3.05 -18.71 -1.49
N ARG A 159 3.29 -19.93 -1.98
CA ARG A 159 3.08 -21.17 -1.22
C ARG A 159 3.95 -21.27 0.05
N PRO A 160 5.29 -21.10 -0.01
CA PRO A 160 6.11 -21.15 1.19
C PRO A 160 5.82 -19.99 2.15
N LEU A 161 5.48 -18.80 1.64
CA LEU A 161 5.05 -17.67 2.48
C LEU A 161 3.75 -17.98 3.22
N LEU A 162 2.74 -18.52 2.54
CA LEU A 162 1.48 -18.91 3.16
C LEU A 162 1.70 -19.92 4.27
N PHE A 163 2.50 -20.96 4.00
CA PHE A 163 2.77 -22.00 4.98
C PHE A 163 3.52 -21.44 6.21
N ALA A 164 4.54 -20.62 5.99
CA ALA A 164 5.27 -19.93 7.05
C ALA A 164 4.43 -18.87 7.81
N SER A 165 3.33 -18.40 7.22
CA SER A 165 2.41 -17.45 7.86
C SER A 165 1.31 -18.15 8.66
N ALA A 166 0.93 -19.36 8.26
CA ALA A 166 -0.05 -20.17 8.97
C ALA A 166 0.57 -20.81 10.23
N ASP A 167 1.76 -21.40 10.09
CA ASP A 167 2.48 -22.01 11.22
C ASP A 167 4.00 -21.85 11.02
N PRO A 168 4.63 -20.84 11.64
CA PRO A 168 6.06 -20.57 11.47
C PRO A 168 6.94 -21.67 12.07
N ASP A 169 6.52 -22.31 13.18
CA ASP A 169 7.32 -23.32 13.87
C ASP A 169 7.34 -24.63 13.08
N VAL A 170 6.19 -25.05 12.56
CA VAL A 170 6.08 -26.22 11.68
C VAL A 170 6.75 -25.96 10.33
N ALA A 171 6.68 -24.75 9.80
CA ALA A 171 7.37 -24.39 8.56
C ALA A 171 8.90 -24.49 8.70
N VAL A 172 9.46 -24.02 9.82
CA VAL A 172 10.89 -24.18 10.11
C VAL A 172 11.26 -25.66 10.27
N ALA A 173 10.44 -26.45 10.97
CA ALA A 173 10.66 -27.89 11.11
C ALA A 173 10.63 -28.64 9.76
N ARG A 174 9.84 -28.15 8.79
CA ARG A 174 9.80 -28.70 7.42
C ARG A 174 10.86 -28.11 6.47
N GLY A 175 11.83 -27.34 6.98
CA GLY A 175 12.95 -26.82 6.18
C GLY A 175 12.61 -25.60 5.34
N VAL A 176 11.49 -24.92 5.59
CA VAL A 176 11.15 -23.67 4.89
C VAL A 176 12.11 -22.56 5.33
N PRO A 177 12.77 -21.83 4.41
CA PRO A 177 13.75 -20.81 4.75
C PRO A 177 13.08 -19.51 5.23
N THR A 178 12.42 -19.54 6.39
CA THR A 178 11.70 -18.39 6.98
C THR A 178 12.60 -17.17 7.21
N ARG A 179 13.91 -17.38 7.43
CA ARG A 179 14.93 -16.34 7.55
C ARG A 179 15.13 -15.53 6.26
N VAL A 180 14.87 -16.11 5.10
CA VAL A 180 14.94 -15.43 3.80
C VAL A 180 13.58 -14.89 3.38
N LEU A 181 12.51 -15.63 3.66
CA LEU A 181 11.15 -15.24 3.27
C LEU A 181 10.65 -13.99 4.00
N SER A 182 11.00 -13.81 5.28
CA SER A 182 10.59 -12.64 6.06
C SER A 182 11.16 -11.33 5.51
N PRO A 183 12.49 -11.19 5.30
CA PRO A 183 13.04 -9.97 4.70
C PRO A 183 12.60 -9.79 3.24
N LEU A 184 12.48 -10.86 2.47
CA LEU A 184 11.96 -10.78 1.10
C LEU A 184 10.55 -10.19 1.08
N PHE A 185 9.66 -10.67 1.95
CA PHE A 185 8.30 -10.16 2.03
C PHE A 185 8.24 -8.71 2.54
N ALA A 186 9.13 -8.32 3.47
CA ALA A 186 9.26 -6.93 3.89
C ALA A 186 9.69 -6.01 2.72
N VAL A 187 10.59 -6.48 1.85
CA VAL A 187 10.97 -5.75 0.63
C VAL A 187 9.82 -5.67 -0.37
N LEU A 188 9.03 -6.74 -0.56
CA LEU A 188 7.85 -6.69 -1.43
C LEU A 188 6.81 -5.67 -0.93
N VAL A 189 6.59 -5.62 0.38
CA VAL A 189 5.74 -4.62 1.01
C VAL A 189 6.30 -3.21 0.79
N ALA A 190 7.60 -3.00 1.03
CA ALA A 190 8.26 -1.72 0.80
C ALA A 190 8.17 -1.24 -0.64
N LEU A 191 8.39 -2.12 -1.62
CA LEU A 191 8.24 -1.80 -3.04
C LEU A 191 6.80 -1.41 -3.36
N THR A 192 5.82 -2.14 -2.83
CA THR A 192 4.40 -1.83 -3.03
C THR A 192 4.03 -0.48 -2.41
N THR A 193 4.51 -0.20 -1.20
CA THR A 193 4.35 1.08 -0.53
C THR A 193 5.00 2.22 -1.34
N ALA A 194 6.18 1.98 -1.91
CA ALA A 194 6.87 2.94 -2.76
C ALA A 194 6.06 3.32 -4.00
N LEU A 195 5.35 2.35 -4.60
CA LEU A 195 4.43 2.62 -5.70
C LEU A 195 3.17 3.37 -5.24
N ALA A 196 2.68 3.05 -4.03
CA ALA A 196 1.46 3.61 -3.49
C ALA A 196 1.57 5.09 -3.13
N VAL A 197 2.72 5.53 -2.59
CA VAL A 197 2.91 6.88 -2.05
C VAL A 197 2.71 7.98 -3.12
N PRO A 198 3.32 7.92 -4.32
CA PRO A 198 3.07 8.93 -5.35
C PRO A 198 1.64 8.93 -5.90
N ILE A 199 0.98 7.77 -5.91
CA ILE A 199 -0.36 7.61 -6.47
C ILE A 199 -1.40 8.14 -5.48
N VAL A 200 -1.46 7.58 -4.28
CA VAL A 200 -2.56 7.84 -3.35
C VAL A 200 -2.11 8.66 -2.13
N GLY A 201 -0.82 8.72 -1.84
CA GLY A 201 -0.25 9.38 -0.66
C GLY A 201 -0.02 8.43 0.51
N ALA A 202 0.92 8.79 1.39
CA ALA A 202 1.40 7.94 2.49
C ALA A 202 0.28 7.49 3.46
N ILE A 203 -0.68 8.37 3.74
CA ILE A 203 -1.77 8.12 4.70
C ILE A 203 -2.71 6.99 4.22
N LEU A 204 -2.87 6.83 2.90
CA LEU A 204 -3.80 5.85 2.33
C LEU A 204 -3.21 4.48 2.08
N VAL A 205 -1.88 4.35 2.10
CA VAL A 205 -1.22 3.06 1.85
C VAL A 205 -1.80 1.99 2.77
N LEU A 206 -2.03 2.33 4.04
CA LEU A 206 -2.68 1.46 5.01
C LEU A 206 -4.09 1.07 4.63
N SER A 207 -4.90 2.02 4.14
CA SER A 207 -6.28 1.76 3.75
C SER A 207 -6.37 0.79 2.58
N VAL A 208 -5.45 0.89 1.62
CA VAL A 208 -5.46 0.08 0.39
C VAL A 208 -4.80 -1.29 0.60
N THR A 209 -3.89 -1.44 1.56
CA THR A 209 -3.18 -2.70 1.81
C THR A 209 -3.75 -3.51 2.98
N ILE A 210 -4.25 -2.88 4.06
CA ILE A 210 -4.73 -3.60 5.24
C ILE A 210 -6.22 -3.91 5.12
N ILE A 211 -7.04 -2.94 4.73
CA ILE A 211 -8.50 -3.08 4.75
C ILE A 211 -8.98 -4.20 3.82
N PRO A 212 -8.51 -4.33 2.56
CA PRO A 212 -8.96 -5.41 1.68
C PRO A 212 -8.58 -6.79 2.20
N GLY A 213 -7.39 -6.94 2.78
CA GLY A 213 -6.93 -8.20 3.38
C GLY A 213 -7.76 -8.57 4.62
N ALA A 214 -8.04 -7.59 5.47
CA ALA A 214 -8.85 -7.78 6.67
C ALA A 214 -10.32 -8.08 6.32
N ALA A 215 -10.85 -7.43 5.27
CA ALA A 215 -12.18 -7.69 4.75
C ALA A 215 -12.28 -9.10 4.16
N ALA A 216 -11.31 -9.51 3.34
CA ALA A 216 -11.28 -10.84 2.73
C ALA A 216 -11.20 -11.96 3.77
N ALA A 217 -10.35 -11.80 4.79
CA ALA A 217 -10.21 -12.75 5.90
C ALA A 217 -11.51 -12.95 6.72
N ARG A 218 -12.48 -12.02 6.65
CA ARG A 218 -13.80 -12.17 7.29
C ARG A 218 -14.76 -13.04 6.50
N VAL A 219 -14.55 -13.19 5.19
CA VAL A 219 -15.51 -13.84 4.28
C VAL A 219 -15.12 -15.28 3.98
N THR A 220 -13.81 -15.56 3.89
CA THR A 220 -13.29 -16.86 3.48
C THR A 220 -12.03 -17.27 4.26
N SER A 221 -11.86 -18.58 4.45
CA SER A 221 -10.67 -19.19 5.05
C SER A 221 -9.70 -19.74 4.00
N ASN A 222 -10.12 -19.79 2.72
CA ASN A 222 -9.25 -20.26 1.64
C ASN A 222 -8.36 -19.10 1.15
N PRO A 223 -7.01 -19.24 1.20
CA PRO A 223 -6.07 -18.16 0.92
C PRO A 223 -6.18 -17.64 -0.52
N LEU A 224 -6.41 -18.49 -1.50
CA LEU A 224 -6.56 -18.07 -2.90
C LEU A 224 -7.81 -17.21 -3.07
N THR A 225 -8.94 -17.65 -2.50
CA THR A 225 -10.17 -16.85 -2.54
C THR A 225 -10.04 -15.55 -1.75
N ALA A 226 -9.27 -15.54 -0.66
CA ALA A 226 -9.00 -14.33 0.10
C ALA A 226 -8.18 -13.33 -0.73
N THR A 227 -7.17 -13.81 -1.47
CA THR A 227 -6.37 -12.97 -2.38
C THR A 227 -7.21 -12.38 -3.50
N VAL A 228 -8.02 -13.18 -4.18
CA VAL A 228 -8.90 -12.68 -5.26
C VAL A 228 -9.90 -11.64 -4.71
N LEU A 229 -10.48 -11.89 -3.54
CA LEU A 229 -11.45 -10.98 -2.93
C LEU A 229 -10.78 -9.69 -2.43
N ALA A 230 -9.56 -9.77 -1.91
CA ALA A 230 -8.77 -8.61 -1.52
C ALA A 230 -8.37 -7.74 -2.73
N ILE A 231 -7.98 -8.36 -3.86
CA ILE A 231 -7.75 -7.65 -5.13
C ILE A 231 -9.03 -6.93 -5.55
N GLY A 232 -10.17 -7.62 -5.59
CA GLY A 232 -11.45 -7.01 -5.96
C GLY A 232 -11.82 -5.81 -5.08
N ILE A 233 -11.64 -5.91 -3.76
CA ILE A 233 -11.93 -4.80 -2.84
C ILE A 233 -10.94 -3.64 -3.04
N ALA A 234 -9.65 -3.92 -3.23
CA ALA A 234 -8.63 -2.91 -3.46
C ALA A 234 -8.91 -2.14 -4.76
N GLU A 235 -9.21 -2.84 -5.85
CA GLU A 235 -9.59 -2.28 -7.15
C GLU A 235 -10.85 -1.43 -7.07
N LEU A 236 -11.91 -1.95 -6.44
CA LEU A 236 -13.15 -1.20 -6.25
C LEU A 236 -12.92 0.09 -5.47
N SER A 237 -12.05 0.04 -4.45
CA SER A 237 -11.74 1.21 -3.64
C SER A 237 -10.92 2.25 -4.40
N LEU A 238 -9.89 1.81 -5.14
CA LEU A 238 -9.00 2.70 -5.89
C LEU A 238 -9.66 3.26 -7.14
N LEU A 239 -10.22 2.41 -8.01
CA LEU A 239 -10.85 2.85 -9.25
C LEU A 239 -12.15 3.61 -8.95
N GLY A 240 -12.97 3.12 -8.02
CA GLY A 240 -14.18 3.79 -7.58
C GLY A 240 -13.87 5.14 -6.91
N GLY A 241 -12.85 5.18 -6.05
CA GLY A 241 -12.45 6.42 -5.37
C GLY A 241 -11.85 7.45 -6.33
N THR A 242 -11.09 7.00 -7.32
CA THR A 242 -10.55 7.86 -8.39
C THR A 242 -11.68 8.41 -9.25
N LEU A 243 -12.63 7.57 -9.65
CA LEU A 243 -13.78 7.99 -10.45
C LEU A 243 -14.65 9.04 -9.73
N LEU A 244 -14.96 8.81 -8.45
CA LEU A 244 -15.78 9.72 -7.64
C LEU A 244 -15.09 11.06 -7.34
N SER A 245 -13.76 11.10 -7.39
CA SER A 245 -13.00 12.32 -7.16
C SER A 245 -12.95 13.26 -8.38
N LEU A 246 -13.10 12.73 -9.60
CA LEU A 246 -12.89 13.49 -10.86
C LEU A 246 -13.75 14.74 -10.98
N ALA A 247 -15.06 14.61 -10.77
CA ALA A 247 -16.02 15.71 -10.95
C ALA A 247 -16.05 16.72 -9.78
N PRO A 248 -16.05 16.31 -8.50
CA PRO A 248 -16.04 17.27 -7.39
C PRO A 248 -14.65 17.89 -7.12
N GLY A 249 -13.58 17.37 -7.72
CA GLY A 249 -12.21 17.87 -7.52
C GLY A 249 -11.70 17.73 -6.07
N LEU A 250 -12.34 16.86 -5.29
CA LEU A 250 -11.98 16.59 -3.89
C LEU A 250 -10.89 15.53 -3.80
N PRO A 251 -10.09 15.49 -2.70
CA PRO A 251 -9.00 14.54 -2.56
C PRO A 251 -9.45 13.08 -2.72
N ILE A 252 -8.76 12.34 -3.59
CA ILE A 252 -8.99 10.91 -3.89
C ILE A 252 -8.93 10.08 -2.60
N SER A 253 -8.12 10.52 -1.64
CA SER A 253 -7.96 9.93 -0.32
C SER A 253 -9.24 9.71 0.45
N GLY A 254 -10.13 10.69 0.48
CA GLY A 254 -11.40 10.58 1.19
C GLY A 254 -12.29 9.48 0.60
N TYR A 255 -12.38 9.41 -0.73
CA TYR A 255 -13.23 8.44 -1.41
C TYR A 255 -12.68 7.01 -1.33
N VAL A 256 -11.38 6.83 -1.55
CA VAL A 256 -10.75 5.50 -1.46
C VAL A 256 -10.89 4.94 -0.05
N ALA A 257 -10.60 5.75 0.98
CA ALA A 257 -10.72 5.31 2.37
C ALA A 257 -12.17 4.96 2.76
N THR A 258 -13.14 5.77 2.32
CA THR A 258 -14.56 5.52 2.62
C THR A 258 -15.08 4.26 1.92
N ILE A 259 -14.76 4.05 0.64
CA ILE A 259 -15.15 2.82 -0.08
C ILE A 259 -14.52 1.59 0.57
N ALA A 260 -13.22 1.63 0.88
CA ALA A 260 -12.53 0.52 1.53
C ALA A 260 -13.17 0.19 2.89
N PHE A 261 -13.45 1.22 3.70
CA PHE A 261 -14.10 1.05 5.01
C PHE A 261 -15.50 0.46 4.89
N LEU A 262 -16.31 0.93 3.95
CA LEU A 262 -17.64 0.38 3.68
C LEU A 262 -17.56 -1.08 3.23
N ALA A 263 -16.64 -1.42 2.32
CA ALA A 263 -16.40 -2.79 1.88
C ALA A 263 -16.03 -3.70 3.06
N TYR A 264 -15.20 -3.22 3.98
CA TYR A 264 -14.89 -3.94 5.22
C TYR A 264 -16.11 -4.15 6.11
N LEU A 265 -16.95 -3.13 6.31
CA LEU A 265 -18.18 -3.27 7.11
C LEU A 265 -19.11 -4.32 6.50
N VAL A 266 -19.31 -4.29 5.18
CA VAL A 266 -20.11 -5.29 4.46
C VAL A 266 -19.54 -6.70 4.67
N CYS A 267 -18.23 -6.88 4.45
CA CYS A 267 -17.57 -8.17 4.66
C CYS A 267 -17.67 -8.65 6.12
N ARG A 268 -17.58 -7.74 7.09
CA ARG A 268 -17.73 -8.04 8.51
C ARG A 268 -19.16 -8.46 8.87
N LEU A 269 -20.18 -7.85 8.25
CA LEU A 269 -21.57 -8.25 8.43
C LEU A 269 -21.83 -9.63 7.80
N VAL A 270 -21.38 -9.85 6.57
CA VAL A 270 -21.47 -11.16 5.88
C VAL A 270 -20.80 -12.27 6.70
N GLY A 271 -19.59 -12.00 7.22
CA GLY A 271 -18.88 -12.95 8.08
C GLY A 271 -19.63 -13.27 9.38
N ARG A 272 -20.27 -12.29 10.01
CA ARG A 272 -21.11 -12.52 11.21
C ARG A 272 -22.34 -13.36 10.91
N VAL A 273 -23.04 -13.09 9.81
CA VAL A 273 -24.24 -13.85 9.41
C VAL A 273 -23.87 -15.29 9.10
N ARG A 274 -22.80 -15.54 8.35
CA ARG A 274 -22.28 -16.88 8.07
C ARG A 274 -21.84 -17.64 9.31
N GLY A 275 -21.21 -16.95 10.27
CA GLY A 275 -20.80 -17.56 11.54
C GLY A 275 -21.99 -18.04 12.38
N ARG A 276 -23.10 -17.27 12.38
CA ARG A 276 -24.34 -17.67 13.06
C ARG A 276 -25.02 -18.88 12.40
N LEU A 277 -25.05 -18.91 11.07
CA LEU A 277 -25.66 -20.02 10.31
C LEU A 277 -24.91 -21.35 10.43
N ARG A 278 -23.62 -21.33 10.78
CA ARG A 278 -22.83 -22.55 11.05
C ARG A 278 -22.93 -23.03 12.50
N ALA A 279 -23.42 -22.17 13.39
CA ALA A 279 -23.57 -22.45 14.82
C ALA A 279 -25.02 -22.83 15.21
N ALA A 280 -25.97 -22.67 14.28
CA ALA A 280 -27.35 -23.14 14.37
C ALA A 280 -27.51 -24.45 13.60
#